data_AF-A0A3N5AFE6-F1
#
_entry.id   AF-A0A3N5AFE6-F1
#
_cell.length_a   1.000
_cell.length_b   1.000
_cell.length_c   1.000
_cell.angle_alpha   90.00
_cell.angle_beta   90.00
_cell.angle_gamma   90.00
#
_symmetry.space_group_name_H-M   'P 1'
#
loop_
_entity.id
_entity.type
_entity.pdbx_description
1 polymer ?
#
loop_
_entity_poly.entity_id
_entity_poly.type
_entity_poly.pdbx_seq_one_letter_code
_entity_poly.pdbx_strand_id
1 'polypeptide(L)'
;MTSASESPSAAPFSRIKIRAGALVFCGDAIALIRRDRADSTHYTPPGGNVEHGESLNTALARELAEELHLDVDQAEGGDLMWVVDQRVTRPGPTPPPRKLHLIYRFHISPELRATLAETEQDELPDGSCETGVIEWLDYRKTAKLPIFPPIGPALAALPDPRAAVTDAALEAVTDDNYTWV
;
A
#
# COMPACT_ATOMS: atom_id res chain seq x y z
N MET A 1 31.66 27.43 27.06
CA MET A 1 31.53 26.54 25.90
C MET A 1 30.61 25.41 26.31
N THR A 2 29.33 25.50 25.95
CA THR A 2 28.32 24.50 26.31
C THR A 2 28.25 23.53 25.14
N SER A 3 28.78 22.33 25.34
CA SER A 3 28.73 21.26 24.34
C SER A 3 27.27 20.79 24.25
N ALA A 4 26.63 21.06 23.11
CA ALA A 4 25.32 20.50 22.83
C ALA A 4 25.47 18.99 22.70
N SER A 5 24.78 18.22 23.53
CA SER A 5 24.66 16.79 23.36
C SER A 5 23.90 16.51 22.06
N GLU A 6 24.61 16.15 21.00
CA GLU A 6 24.00 15.51 19.84
C GLU A 6 23.37 14.21 20.31
N SER A 7 22.04 14.16 20.36
CA SER A 7 21.31 12.90 20.46
C SER A 7 21.81 11.99 19.33
N PRO A 8 22.21 10.73 19.59
CA PRO A 8 22.69 9.85 18.55
C PRO A 8 21.61 9.72 17.48
N SER A 9 21.95 10.10 16.24
CA SER A 9 21.07 9.89 15.08
C SER A 9 20.65 8.43 15.05
N ALA A 10 19.34 8.17 15.02
CA ALA A 10 18.83 6.81 15.05
C ALA A 10 19.41 6.01 13.87
N ALA A 11 19.88 4.79 14.13
CA ALA A 11 20.41 3.93 13.07
C ALA A 11 19.34 3.71 11.97
N PRO A 12 19.71 3.63 10.68
CA PRO A 12 18.78 3.28 9.61
C PRO A 12 18.00 2.01 9.94
N PHE A 13 16.72 2.00 9.58
CA PHE A 13 15.81 0.85 9.76
C PHE A 13 15.55 0.43 11.22
N SER A 14 16.03 1.20 12.21
CA SER A 14 15.81 0.91 13.63
C SER A 14 14.36 1.12 14.09
N ARG A 15 13.58 1.92 13.35
CA ARG A 15 12.12 2.06 13.52
C ARG A 15 11.39 1.27 12.46
N ILE A 16 10.46 0.42 12.90
CA ILE A 16 9.52 -0.30 12.03
C ILE A 16 8.23 0.52 11.95
N LYS A 17 7.79 0.82 10.74
CA LYS A 17 6.43 1.30 10.45
C LYS A 17 5.61 0.16 9.86
N ILE A 18 4.37 0.04 10.30
CA ILE A 18 3.42 -0.93 9.76
C ILE A 18 2.50 -0.19 8.81
N ARG A 19 2.26 -0.77 7.64
CA ARG A 19 1.25 -0.33 6.68
C ARG A 19 0.26 -1.44 6.42
N ALA A 20 -1.02 -1.11 6.38
CA ALA A 20 -2.08 -2.01 5.99
C ALA A 20 -2.65 -1.52 4.67
N GLY A 21 -2.73 -2.40 3.67
CA GLY A 21 -3.36 -2.10 2.39
C GLY A 21 -4.15 -3.27 1.86
N ALA A 22 -4.97 -3.02 0.84
CA ALA A 22 -5.91 -4.01 0.34
C ALA A 22 -5.85 -4.17 -1.19
N LEU A 23 -6.04 -5.41 -1.61
CA LEU A 23 -6.42 -5.78 -2.97
C LEU A 23 -7.92 -5.98 -2.98
N VAL A 24 -8.65 -4.96 -3.42
CA VAL A 24 -10.11 -4.99 -3.54
C VAL A 24 -10.49 -5.50 -4.93
N PHE A 25 -10.99 -6.73 -5.00
CA PHE A 25 -11.42 -7.38 -6.23
C PHE A 25 -12.90 -7.14 -6.53
N CYS A 26 -13.22 -6.88 -7.80
CA CYS A 26 -14.55 -6.98 -8.37
C CYS A 26 -14.48 -7.87 -9.62
N GLY A 27 -14.77 -9.16 -9.45
CA GLY A 27 -14.43 -10.17 -10.45
C GLY A 27 -12.90 -10.29 -10.60
N ASP A 28 -12.40 -10.19 -11.83
CA ASP A 28 -10.96 -10.19 -12.13
C ASP A 28 -10.31 -8.79 -12.09
N ALA A 29 -11.09 -7.74 -11.85
CA ALA A 29 -10.55 -6.40 -11.72
C ALA A 29 -10.16 -6.09 -10.28
N ILE A 30 -9.05 -5.40 -10.08
CA ILE A 30 -8.63 -4.85 -8.78
C ILE A 30 -8.57 -3.32 -8.82
N ALA A 31 -8.89 -2.69 -7.70
CA ALA A 31 -8.69 -1.25 -7.50
C ALA A 31 -7.23 -0.94 -7.15
N LEU A 32 -6.61 -0.02 -7.88
CA LEU A 32 -5.32 0.60 -7.54
C LEU A 32 -5.45 2.12 -7.62
N ILE A 33 -4.75 2.83 -6.73
CA ILE A 33 -4.61 4.27 -6.81
C ILE A 33 -3.46 4.58 -7.77
N ARG A 34 -3.79 5.21 -8.90
CA ARG A 34 -2.82 5.72 -9.88
C ARG A 34 -2.48 7.16 -9.56
N ARG A 35 -1.19 7.48 -9.54
CA ARG A 35 -0.68 8.85 -9.51
C ARG A 35 0.28 9.07 -10.67
N ASP A 36 -0.01 10.08 -11.49
CA ASP A 36 0.85 10.51 -12.59
C ASP A 36 1.71 11.70 -12.13
N ARG A 37 3.03 11.58 -12.28
CA ARG A 37 4.03 12.63 -12.08
C ARG A 37 4.67 12.98 -13.42
N ALA A 38 5.42 14.07 -13.47
CA ALA A 38 5.97 14.62 -14.71
C ALA A 38 6.68 13.57 -15.58
N ASP A 39 7.44 12.65 -14.97
CA ASP A 39 8.24 11.65 -15.68
C ASP A 39 7.89 10.19 -15.32
N SER A 40 6.85 9.96 -14.51
CA SER A 40 6.55 8.62 -13.99
C SER A 40 5.09 8.45 -13.56
N THR A 41 4.55 7.26 -13.82
CA THR A 41 3.26 6.81 -13.28
C THR A 41 3.53 5.77 -12.20
N HIS A 42 2.81 5.86 -11.09
CA HIS A 42 2.92 4.92 -9.99
C HIS A 42 1.56 4.43 -9.56
N TYR A 43 1.51 3.18 -9.10
CA TYR A 43 0.32 2.56 -8.55
C TYR A 43 0.54 2.14 -7.11
N THR A 44 -0.45 2.32 -6.26
CA THR A 44 -0.46 1.78 -4.90
C THR A 44 -1.78 1.05 -4.64
N PRO A 45 -1.77 -0.05 -3.89
CA PRO A 45 -2.99 -0.54 -3.26
C PRO A 45 -3.55 0.55 -2.33
N PRO A 46 -4.87 0.70 -2.24
CA PRO A 46 -5.50 1.50 -1.18
C PRO A 46 -5.02 1.05 0.20
N GLY A 47 -4.67 1.99 1.07
CA GLY A 47 -4.16 1.74 2.41
C GLY A 47 -3.03 2.65 2.88
N GLY A 48 -2.92 2.78 4.20
CA GLY A 48 -2.02 3.73 4.84
C GLY A 48 -1.19 3.16 5.97
N ASN A 49 -0.71 4.06 6.83
CA ASN A 49 0.04 3.69 8.01
C ASN A 49 -0.94 3.24 9.11
N VAL A 50 -0.49 2.29 9.92
CA VAL A 50 -1.20 1.96 11.16
C VAL A 50 -0.82 3.00 12.20
N GLU A 51 -1.82 3.70 12.74
CA GLU A 51 -1.62 4.76 13.72
C GLU A 51 -1.39 4.22 15.14
N HIS A 52 -0.95 5.09 16.06
CA HIS A 52 -0.60 4.68 17.42
C HIS A 52 -1.81 4.12 18.19
N GLY A 53 -1.71 2.86 18.62
CA GLY A 53 -2.77 2.18 19.37
C GLY A 53 -3.89 1.63 18.49
N GLU A 54 -3.84 1.83 17.18
CA GLU A 54 -4.81 1.30 16.22
C GLU A 54 -4.50 -0.17 15.90
N SER A 55 -5.55 -0.99 15.76
CA SER A 55 -5.40 -2.38 15.28
C SER A 55 -5.20 -2.40 13.76
N LEU A 56 -4.61 -3.47 13.22
CA LEU A 56 -4.40 -3.60 11.77
C LEU A 56 -5.73 -3.51 10.98
N ASN A 57 -6.77 -4.17 11.48
CA ASN A 57 -8.08 -4.18 10.84
C ASN A 57 -8.76 -2.81 10.94
N THR A 58 -8.60 -2.11 12.08
CA THR A 58 -9.12 -0.76 12.26
C THR A 58 -8.46 0.22 11.30
N ALA A 59 -7.13 0.18 11.20
CA ALA A 59 -6.38 1.01 10.26
C ALA A 59 -6.84 0.74 8.83
N LEU A 60 -6.92 -0.53 8.43
CA LEU A 60 -7.34 -0.88 7.08
C LEU A 60 -8.78 -0.43 6.76
N ALA A 61 -9.70 -0.60 7.71
CA ALA A 61 -11.09 -0.16 7.53
C ALA A 61 -11.18 1.36 7.40
N ARG A 62 -10.43 2.11 8.22
CA ARG A 62 -10.35 3.58 8.14
C ARG A 62 -9.83 4.01 6.76
N GLU A 63 -8.70 3.46 6.32
CA GLU A 63 -8.08 3.83 5.05
C GLU A 63 -8.98 3.49 3.86
N LEU A 64 -9.64 2.33 3.86
CA LEU A 64 -10.59 1.96 2.81
C LEU A 64 -11.84 2.85 2.78
N ALA A 65 -12.31 3.30 3.94
CA ALA A 65 -13.39 4.26 4.02
C ALA A 65 -12.96 5.65 3.52
N GLU A 66 -11.76 6.10 3.86
CA GLU A 66 -11.20 7.40 3.47
C GLU A 66 -10.90 7.46 1.96
N GLU A 67 -10.22 6.45 1.41
CA GLU A 67 -9.70 6.48 0.04
C GLU A 67 -10.70 5.97 -1.01
N LEU A 68 -11.57 5.01 -0.65
CA LEU A 68 -12.51 4.38 -1.59
C LEU A 68 -13.98 4.61 -1.26
N HIS A 69 -14.30 5.19 -0.10
CA HIS A 69 -15.65 5.14 0.48
C HIS A 69 -16.17 3.70 0.66
N LEU A 70 -15.28 2.74 0.91
CA LEU A 70 -15.64 1.34 1.12
C LEU A 70 -15.80 1.05 2.62
N ASP A 71 -17.01 0.68 3.02
CA ASP A 71 -17.23 0.00 4.31
C ASP A 71 -16.87 -1.48 4.17
N VAL A 72 -15.90 -1.95 4.95
CA VAL A 72 -15.40 -3.32 4.90
C VAL A 72 -16.46 -4.36 5.26
N ASP A 73 -17.50 -3.99 6.01
CA ASP A 73 -18.60 -4.90 6.36
C ASP A 73 -19.51 -5.20 5.15
N GLN A 74 -19.40 -4.42 4.08
CA GLN A 74 -20.10 -4.66 2.80
C GLN A 74 -19.31 -5.57 1.84
N ALA A 75 -18.08 -5.95 2.22
CA ALA A 75 -17.19 -6.78 1.42
C ALA A 75 -16.99 -8.18 2.02
N GLU A 76 -16.68 -9.16 1.18
CA GLU A 76 -16.20 -10.48 1.61
C GLU A 76 -14.67 -10.47 1.74
N GLY A 77 -14.12 -11.33 2.62
CA GLY A 77 -12.67 -11.51 2.76
C GLY A 77 -12.12 -10.94 4.06
N GLY A 78 -11.08 -10.11 3.97
CA GLY A 78 -10.32 -9.59 5.10
C GLY A 78 -9.14 -10.48 5.53
N ASP A 79 -8.76 -11.46 4.70
CA ASP A 79 -7.60 -12.31 4.97
C ASP A 79 -6.29 -11.64 4.54
N LEU A 80 -5.26 -11.80 5.36
CA LEU A 80 -3.90 -11.35 5.05
C LEU A 80 -3.31 -12.24 3.96
N MET A 81 -3.04 -11.68 2.78
CA MET A 81 -2.41 -12.39 1.67
C MET A 81 -0.89 -12.36 1.78
N TRP A 82 -0.31 -11.15 1.89
CA TRP A 82 1.12 -10.96 1.78
C TRP A 82 1.69 -10.00 2.82
N VAL A 83 2.94 -10.24 3.16
CA VAL A 83 3.80 -9.34 3.92
C VAL A 83 5.01 -9.00 3.07
N VAL A 84 5.25 -7.70 2.89
CA VAL A 84 6.43 -7.18 2.19
C VAL A 84 7.29 -6.40 3.16
N ASP A 85 8.54 -6.83 3.30
CA ASP A 85 9.52 -6.23 4.20
C ASP A 85 10.44 -5.27 3.45
N GLN A 86 10.26 -3.97 3.69
CA GLN A 86 10.97 -2.89 3.01
C GLN A 86 12.10 -2.32 3.88
N ARG A 87 13.31 -2.31 3.32
CA ARG A 87 14.51 -1.63 3.82
C ARG A 87 15.21 -0.92 2.67
N VAL A 88 14.61 0.18 2.22
CA VAL A 88 15.15 1.00 1.13
C VAL A 88 15.67 2.30 1.71
N THR A 89 16.91 2.64 1.39
CA THR A 89 17.53 3.90 1.77
C THR A 89 16.89 5.05 0.98
N ARG A 90 16.53 6.13 1.69
CA ARG A 90 16.04 7.36 1.07
C ARG A 90 17.07 8.47 1.29
N PRO A 91 17.51 9.20 0.25
CA PRO A 91 18.32 10.40 0.44
C PRO A 91 17.59 11.41 1.32
N GLY A 92 18.26 11.93 2.34
CA GLY A 92 17.70 12.94 3.23
C GLY A 92 18.28 12.88 4.65
N PRO A 93 17.93 13.87 5.50
CA PRO A 93 18.47 13.98 6.85
C PRO A 93 17.83 12.99 7.84
N THR A 94 16.70 12.37 7.48
CA THR A 94 15.97 11.43 8.34
C THR A 94 16.39 9.99 8.06
N PRO A 95 16.82 9.22 9.07
CA PRO A 95 17.10 7.79 8.90
C PRO A 95 15.89 7.06 8.30
N PRO A 96 16.08 6.24 7.25
CA PRO A 96 14.98 5.56 6.59
C PRO A 96 14.33 4.54 7.54
N PRO A 97 12.99 4.52 7.67
CA PRO A 97 12.31 3.49 8.46
C PRO A 97 12.31 2.16 7.72
N ARG A 98 12.31 1.04 8.46
CA ARG A 98 11.87 -0.25 7.92
C ARG A 98 10.35 -0.21 7.81
N LYS A 99 9.77 -0.65 6.70
CA LYS A 99 8.31 -0.76 6.58
C LYS A 99 7.90 -2.21 6.39
N LEU A 100 6.87 -2.65 7.12
CA LEU A 100 6.17 -3.89 6.85
C LEU A 100 4.84 -3.53 6.20
N HIS A 101 4.65 -3.92 4.94
CA HIS A 101 3.38 -3.78 4.25
C HIS A 101 2.60 -5.07 4.39
N LEU A 102 1.42 -4.99 4.97
CA LEU A 102 0.49 -6.10 5.14
C LEU A 102 -0.63 -5.90 4.11
N ILE A 103 -0.73 -6.83 3.17
CA ILE A 103 -1.65 -6.76 2.05
C ILE A 103 -2.78 -7.76 2.27
N TYR A 104 -3.99 -7.23 2.40
CA TYR A 104 -5.21 -7.98 2.63
C TYR A 104 -6.02 -8.11 1.34
N ARG A 105 -6.95 -9.05 1.33
CA ARG A 105 -7.87 -9.27 0.22
C ARG A 105 -9.30 -8.93 0.58
N PHE A 106 -9.98 -8.26 -0.33
CA PHE A 106 -11.43 -8.11 -0.28
C PHE A 106 -12.07 -8.43 -1.63
N HIS A 107 -13.32 -8.87 -1.59
CA HIS A 107 -14.16 -9.06 -2.76
C HIS A 107 -15.45 -8.27 -2.60
N ILE A 108 -15.81 -7.52 -3.64
CA ILE A 108 -17.03 -6.73 -3.70
C ILE A 108 -17.87 -7.08 -4.92
N SER A 109 -19.16 -6.73 -4.86
CA SER A 109 -20.05 -6.87 -5.99
C SER A 109 -19.90 -5.70 -6.99
N PRO A 110 -20.31 -5.87 -8.25
CA PRO A 110 -20.34 -4.77 -9.22
C PRO A 110 -21.22 -3.59 -8.78
N GLU A 111 -22.30 -3.85 -8.06
CA GLU A 111 -23.21 -2.83 -7.52
C GLU A 111 -22.50 -1.99 -6.45
N LEU A 112 -21.77 -2.63 -5.53
CA LEU A 112 -20.96 -1.91 -4.53
C LEU A 112 -19.81 -1.15 -5.18
N ARG A 113 -19.14 -1.74 -6.18
CA ARG A 113 -18.09 -1.04 -6.94
C ARG A 113 -18.59 0.29 -7.52
N ALA A 114 -19.84 0.33 -8.00
CA ALA A 114 -20.42 1.53 -8.60
C ALA A 114 -20.68 2.68 -7.61
N THR A 115 -20.57 2.42 -6.30
CA THR A 115 -20.73 3.46 -5.26
C THR A 115 -19.41 3.95 -4.69
N LEU A 116 -18.29 3.33 -5.05
CA LEU A 116 -16.97 3.68 -4.52
C LEU A 116 -16.45 4.98 -5.14
N ALA A 117 -15.50 5.61 -4.44
CA ALA A 117 -14.80 6.78 -4.93
C ALA A 117 -14.02 6.45 -6.23
N GLU A 118 -14.01 7.41 -7.15
CA GLU A 118 -13.21 7.33 -8.39
C GLU A 118 -11.83 8.01 -8.23
N THR A 119 -11.67 8.80 -7.17
CA THR A 119 -10.42 9.49 -6.84
C THR A 119 -10.15 9.40 -5.35
N GLU A 120 -8.86 9.46 -5.02
CA GLU A 120 -8.36 9.57 -3.65
C GLU A 120 -7.66 10.93 -3.49
N GLN A 121 -7.63 11.46 -2.27
CA GLN A 121 -7.00 12.74 -1.95
C GLN A 121 -5.95 12.54 -0.85
N ASP A 122 -4.67 12.68 -1.20
CA ASP A 122 -3.55 12.59 -0.25
C ASP A 122 -3.17 14.00 0.22
N GLU A 123 -3.36 14.29 1.51
CA GLU A 123 -2.97 15.57 2.10
C GLU A 123 -1.45 15.66 2.27
N LEU A 124 -0.84 16.65 1.63
CA LEU A 124 0.59 16.92 1.67
C LEU A 124 0.95 17.78 2.90
N PRO A 125 2.21 17.74 3.36
CA PRO A 125 2.65 18.49 4.55
C PRO A 125 2.48 20.02 4.47
N ASP A 126 2.30 20.57 3.27
CA ASP A 126 2.04 22.00 3.05
C ASP A 126 0.54 22.35 3.02
N GLY A 127 -0.34 21.37 3.28
CA GLY A 127 -1.80 21.51 3.27
C GLY A 127 -2.42 21.48 1.87
N SER A 128 -1.64 21.23 0.82
CA SER A 128 -2.18 20.91 -0.51
C SER A 128 -2.57 19.43 -0.60
N CYS A 129 -3.34 19.04 -1.62
CA CYS A 129 -3.68 17.63 -1.86
C CYS A 129 -3.10 17.14 -3.19
N GLU A 130 -2.51 15.95 -3.19
CA GLU A 130 -2.21 15.18 -4.41
C GLU A 130 -3.40 14.26 -4.71
N THR A 131 -4.05 14.44 -5.86
CA THR A 131 -5.18 13.57 -6.26
C THR A 131 -4.68 12.31 -6.94
N GLY A 132 -5.08 11.15 -6.41
CA GLY A 132 -4.96 9.85 -7.08
C GLY A 132 -6.24 9.47 -7.83
N VAL A 133 -6.11 8.71 -8.92
CA VAL A 133 -7.25 8.14 -9.66
C VAL A 133 -7.39 6.67 -9.30
N ILE A 134 -8.61 6.24 -8.93
CA ILE A 134 -8.89 4.82 -8.70
C ILE A 134 -9.04 4.13 -10.05
N GLU A 135 -8.02 3.37 -10.44
CA GLU A 135 -8.02 2.59 -11.67
C GLU A 135 -8.35 1.12 -11.39
N TRP A 136 -9.37 0.62 -12.07
CA TRP A 136 -9.77 -0.79 -12.00
C TRP A 136 -9.11 -1.58 -13.12
N LEU A 137 -8.18 -2.45 -12.75
CA LEU A 137 -7.33 -3.18 -13.69
C LEU A 137 -7.52 -4.68 -13.56
N ASP A 138 -7.53 -5.40 -14.68
CA ASP A 138 -7.40 -6.85 -14.67
C ASP A 138 -6.12 -7.24 -13.92
N TYR A 139 -6.25 -8.03 -12.86
CA TYR A 139 -5.13 -8.38 -11.99
C TYR A 139 -4.00 -9.07 -12.75
N ARG A 140 -4.29 -9.77 -13.85
CA ARG A 140 -3.27 -10.44 -14.69
C ARG A 140 -2.37 -9.45 -15.42
N LYS A 141 -2.78 -8.18 -15.56
CA LYS A 141 -2.00 -7.12 -16.21
C LYS A 141 -1.02 -6.43 -15.27
N THR A 142 -1.02 -6.78 -13.99
CA THR A 142 -0.24 -6.07 -12.96
C THR A 142 1.24 -6.44 -12.92
N ALA A 143 1.65 -7.53 -13.58
CA ALA A 143 3.01 -8.08 -13.51
C ALA A 143 4.13 -7.08 -13.84
N LYS A 144 3.87 -6.11 -14.72
CA LYS A 144 4.84 -5.11 -15.18
C LYS A 144 4.46 -3.68 -14.80
N LEU A 145 3.39 -3.51 -14.02
CA LEU A 145 3.00 -2.18 -13.57
C LEU A 145 3.93 -1.72 -12.44
N PRO A 146 4.25 -0.42 -12.36
CA PRO A 146 5.04 0.17 -11.29
C PRO A 146 4.20 0.28 -10.00
N ILE A 147 3.82 -0.87 -9.44
CA ILE A 147 3.05 -0.97 -8.20
C ILE A 147 4.01 -0.95 -7.02
N PHE A 148 3.70 -0.15 -6.00
CA PHE A 148 4.41 -0.15 -4.73
C PHE A 148 3.47 -0.48 -3.55
N PRO A 149 3.82 -1.44 -2.65
CA PRO A 149 4.98 -2.34 -2.74
C PRO A 149 4.94 -3.25 -3.99
N PRO A 150 6.07 -3.85 -4.44
CA PRO A 150 6.20 -4.55 -5.72
C PRO A 150 5.51 -5.93 -5.73
N ILE A 151 4.19 -5.92 -5.56
CA ILE A 151 3.33 -7.11 -5.49
C ILE A 151 2.78 -7.54 -6.86
N GLY A 152 2.94 -6.72 -7.89
CA GLY A 152 2.37 -6.94 -9.22
C GLY A 152 2.67 -8.32 -9.83
N PRO A 153 3.91 -8.81 -9.85
CA PRO A 153 4.22 -10.15 -10.36
C PRO A 153 3.49 -11.27 -9.61
N ALA A 154 3.45 -11.21 -8.28
CA ALA A 154 2.79 -12.21 -7.45
C ALA A 154 1.26 -12.18 -7.66
N LEU A 155 0.70 -10.97 -7.72
CA LEU A 155 -0.72 -10.75 -8.02
C LEU A 155 -1.12 -11.34 -9.37
N ALA A 156 -0.41 -10.99 -10.45
CA ALA A 156 -0.72 -11.49 -11.80
C ALA A 156 -0.57 -13.01 -11.94
N ALA A 157 0.21 -13.64 -11.06
CA ALA A 157 0.44 -15.08 -11.04
C ALA A 157 -0.63 -15.87 -10.25
N LEU A 158 -1.57 -15.22 -9.56
CA LEU A 158 -2.66 -15.92 -8.89
C LEU A 158 -3.44 -16.79 -9.89
N PRO A 159 -3.79 -18.04 -9.52
CA PRO A 159 -4.65 -18.89 -10.36
C PRO A 159 -6.00 -18.24 -10.64
N ASP A 160 -6.62 -17.69 -9.59
CA ASP A 160 -7.87 -16.94 -9.59
C ASP A 160 -7.89 -15.94 -8.40
N PRO A 161 -8.79 -14.93 -8.40
CA PRO A 161 -8.86 -13.91 -7.34
C PRO A 161 -8.97 -14.45 -5.91
N ARG A 162 -9.58 -15.63 -5.71
CA ARG A 162 -9.81 -16.25 -4.41
C ARG A 162 -8.79 -17.33 -4.06
N ALA A 163 -7.77 -17.54 -4.89
CA ALA A 163 -6.76 -18.56 -4.66
C ALA A 163 -6.08 -18.36 -3.29
N ALA A 164 -5.96 -19.44 -2.51
CA ALA A 164 -5.30 -19.40 -1.22
C ALA A 164 -3.81 -19.09 -1.40
N VAL A 165 -3.28 -18.18 -0.58
CA VAL A 165 -1.85 -17.90 -0.48
C VAL A 165 -1.29 -18.73 0.66
N THR A 166 -0.38 -19.66 0.36
CA THR A 166 0.24 -20.54 1.36
C THR A 166 1.56 -20.01 1.90
N ASP A 167 2.20 -19.10 1.16
CA ASP A 167 3.39 -18.37 1.61
C ASP A 167 3.09 -16.87 1.52
N ALA A 168 2.92 -16.24 2.67
CA ALA A 168 2.61 -14.82 2.77
C ALA A 168 3.86 -13.94 2.60
N ALA A 169 5.08 -14.48 2.75
CA ALA A 169 6.29 -13.67 2.67
C ALA A 169 6.69 -13.46 1.20
N LEU A 170 6.53 -12.23 0.70
CA LEU A 170 7.10 -11.85 -0.58
C LEU A 170 8.57 -11.42 -0.42
N GLU A 171 9.27 -11.34 -1.55
CA GLU A 171 10.65 -10.87 -1.59
C GLU A 171 10.78 -9.51 -0.88
N ALA A 172 11.80 -9.40 -0.04
CA ALA A 172 12.08 -8.15 0.66
C ALA A 172 12.48 -7.06 -0.33
N VAL A 173 12.02 -5.83 -0.09
CA VAL A 173 12.35 -4.67 -0.92
C VAL A 173 13.56 -3.97 -0.30
N THR A 174 14.68 -3.98 -0.99
CA THR A 174 15.96 -3.45 -0.51
C THR A 174 16.60 -2.57 -1.57
N ASP A 175 17.70 -1.90 -1.21
CA ASP A 175 18.47 -1.10 -2.17
C ASP A 175 19.04 -1.95 -3.34
N ASP A 176 19.14 -3.28 -3.19
CA ASP A 176 19.65 -4.18 -4.22
C ASP A 176 18.63 -4.45 -5.35
N ASN A 177 17.33 -4.37 -5.05
CA ASN A 177 16.25 -4.76 -5.98
C ASN A 177 15.19 -3.67 -6.19
N TYR A 178 15.34 -2.50 -5.56
CA TYR A 178 14.42 -1.39 -5.72
C TYR A 178 15.14 -0.04 -5.71
N THR A 179 14.78 0.81 -6.66
CA THR A 179 15.20 2.22 -6.70
C THR A 179 13.95 3.06 -6.81
N TRP A 180 13.87 4.14 -6.03
CA TRP A 180 12.78 5.11 -6.14
C TRP A 180 12.78 5.72 -7.55
N VAL A 181 11.63 5.66 -8.22
CA VAL A 181 11.37 6.31 -9.52
C VAL A 181 10.62 7.63 -9.32
#